data_AF-A0A544YCN6-F1
#
_entry.id   AF-A0A544YCN6-F1
#
_cell.length_a   1.000
_cell.length_b   1.000
_cell.length_c   1.000
_cell.angle_alpha   90.00
_cell.angle_beta   90.00
_cell.angle_gamma   90.00
#
_symmetry.space_group_name_H-M   'P 1'
#
loop_
_entity.id
_entity.type
_entity.pdbx_description
1 polymer ?
#
loop_
_entity_poly.entity_id
_entity_poly.type
_entity_poly.pdbx_seq_one_letter_code
_entity_poly.pdbx_strand_id
1 'polypeptide(L)'
;MARARLAGAALAMAVVVTTTVACSTDTPPQHKDRLRKAAGVVAFRIVCVKDLWERTSKAKYGDEETINAKVTPGSDGTVTVQLTGPQLVDYLSMLEDRAYNDNPAGDPVQGDPLAYRMYNAIAPVIDKIQTAPAPGQPIPEVRVDYGIGTPAPSPAPRSG
;
A
#
# COMPACT_ATOMS: atom_id res chain seq x y z
N MET A 1 60.94 52.77 -22.50
CA MET A 1 60.02 53.04 -21.36
C MET A 1 58.63 52.57 -21.75
N ALA A 2 57.75 51.97 -20.96
CA ALA A 2 57.80 51.12 -19.77
C ALA A 2 56.31 50.76 -19.46
N ARG A 3 56.04 49.49 -19.10
CA ARG A 3 54.84 48.95 -18.38
C ARG A 3 53.52 48.86 -19.19
N ALA A 4 52.95 47.70 -19.53
CA ALA A 4 52.45 46.54 -18.76
C ALA A 4 51.15 46.80 -17.96
N ARG A 5 50.09 46.00 -18.23
CA ARG A 5 49.12 45.34 -17.31
C ARG A 5 47.91 44.83 -18.12
N LEU A 6 47.76 43.51 -18.32
CA LEU A 6 47.12 42.49 -17.46
C LEU A 6 45.58 42.47 -17.52
N ALA A 7 45.08 41.41 -18.19
CA ALA A 7 44.00 40.50 -17.83
C ALA A 7 42.79 40.98 -17.01
N GLY A 8 41.60 40.63 -17.50
CA GLY A 8 40.36 40.68 -16.72
C GLY A 8 39.23 39.90 -17.39
N ALA A 9 39.39 38.57 -17.52
CA ALA A 9 38.28 37.67 -17.80
C ALA A 9 37.55 37.39 -16.48
N ALA A 10 36.28 37.79 -16.38
CA ALA A 10 35.41 37.42 -15.27
C ALA A 10 34.15 36.76 -15.83
N LEU A 11 34.25 35.45 -16.06
CA LEU A 11 33.11 34.55 -16.25
C LEU A 11 32.44 34.36 -14.88
N ALA A 12 31.40 35.13 -14.60
CA ALA A 12 30.54 34.90 -13.45
C ALA A 12 29.61 33.72 -13.77
N MET A 13 30.04 32.50 -13.43
CA MET A 13 29.13 31.37 -13.34
C MET A 13 28.20 31.58 -12.15
N ALA A 14 26.99 32.06 -12.43
CA ALA A 14 25.88 32.02 -11.49
C ALA A 14 25.46 30.55 -11.33
N VAL A 15 25.98 29.89 -10.30
CA VAL A 15 25.49 28.59 -9.85
C VAL A 15 24.12 28.80 -9.22
N VAL A 16 23.07 28.65 -10.01
CA VAL A 16 21.69 28.57 -9.52
C VAL A 16 21.56 27.22 -8.81
N VAL A 17 21.76 27.22 -7.49
CA VAL A 17 21.42 26.08 -6.64
C VAL A 17 19.90 26.01 -6.56
N THR A 18 19.28 25.31 -7.52
CA THR A 18 17.89 24.89 -7.40
C THR A 18 17.81 23.85 -6.31
N THR A 19 17.51 24.27 -5.08
CA THR A 19 17.09 23.37 -4.01
C THR A 19 15.73 22.79 -4.39
N THR A 20 15.73 21.73 -5.19
CA THR A 20 14.56 20.86 -5.32
C THR A 20 14.37 20.23 -3.95
N VAL A 21 13.45 20.78 -3.17
CA VAL A 21 12.95 20.16 -1.96
C VAL A 21 12.28 18.86 -2.43
N ALA A 22 13.03 17.78 -2.44
CA ALA A 22 12.49 16.45 -2.68
C ALA A 22 11.64 16.14 -1.44
N CYS A 23 10.33 16.37 -1.53
CA CYS A 23 9.37 15.72 -0.65
C CYS A 23 9.44 14.23 -0.97
N SER A 24 10.43 13.53 -0.42
CA SER A 24 10.53 12.08 -0.48
C SER A 24 9.52 11.50 0.51
N THR A 25 8.26 11.43 0.10
CA THR A 25 7.33 10.46 0.70
C THR A 25 7.70 9.09 0.11
N ASP A 26 7.89 8.08 0.96
CA ASP A 26 8.26 6.71 0.56
C ASP A 26 7.09 5.95 -0.13
N THR A 27 6.10 6.70 -0.62
CA THR A 27 4.94 6.21 -1.36
C THR A 27 5.36 5.44 -2.61
N PRO A 28 4.84 4.21 -2.82
CA PRO A 28 5.06 3.48 -4.05
C PRO A 28 4.60 4.29 -5.29
N PRO A 29 5.41 4.39 -6.36
CA PRO A 29 5.10 5.27 -7.50
C PRO A 29 3.79 4.89 -8.21
N GLN A 30 3.34 3.64 -8.09
CA GLN A 30 2.08 3.15 -8.67
C GLN A 30 0.84 3.49 -7.82
N HIS A 31 0.99 4.08 -6.63
CA HIS A 31 -0.12 4.28 -5.69
C HIS A 31 -1.27 5.06 -6.33
N LYS A 32 -0.98 6.20 -7.00
CA LYS A 32 -2.01 7.02 -7.67
C LYS A 32 -2.78 6.25 -8.75
N ASP A 33 -2.10 5.43 -9.54
CA ASP A 33 -2.75 4.62 -10.58
C ASP A 33 -3.60 3.50 -9.96
N ARG A 34 -3.17 2.92 -8.83
CA ARG A 34 -3.96 1.94 -8.07
C ARG A 34 -5.24 2.56 -7.52
N LEU A 35 -5.19 3.78 -6.98
CA LEU A 35 -6.39 4.49 -6.56
C LEU A 35 -7.37 4.71 -7.72
N ARG A 36 -6.87 5.11 -8.90
CA ARG A 36 -7.72 5.27 -10.10
C ARG A 36 -8.39 3.96 -10.51
N LYS A 37 -7.65 2.85 -10.50
CA LYS A 37 -8.19 1.51 -10.82
C LYS A 37 -9.20 1.04 -9.77
N ALA A 38 -8.90 1.25 -8.49
CA ALA A 38 -9.80 0.94 -7.38
C ALA A 38 -11.13 1.71 -7.49
N ALA A 39 -11.09 3.00 -7.81
CA ALA A 39 -12.30 3.79 -8.01
C ALA A 39 -13.23 3.24 -9.11
N GLY A 40 -12.66 2.52 -10.08
CA GLY A 40 -13.39 1.92 -11.20
C GLY A 40 -14.02 0.55 -10.93
N VAL A 41 -13.77 -0.08 -9.77
CA VAL A 41 -14.38 -1.39 -9.47
C VAL A 41 -15.73 -1.25 -8.79
N VAL A 42 -16.67 -2.12 -9.17
CA VAL A 42 -17.98 -2.22 -8.49
C VAL A 42 -17.82 -2.84 -7.11
N ALA A 43 -16.98 -3.87 -7.01
CA ALA A 43 -16.67 -4.56 -5.77
C ALA A 43 -15.25 -5.14 -5.82
N PHE A 44 -14.67 -5.34 -4.64
CA PHE A 44 -13.39 -6.03 -4.43
C PHE A 44 -13.51 -6.88 -3.16
N ARG A 45 -12.97 -8.10 -3.18
CA ARG A 45 -12.97 -9.00 -2.02
C ARG A 45 -11.59 -9.22 -1.44
N ILE A 46 -11.52 -9.21 -0.12
CA ILE A 46 -10.33 -9.57 0.65
C ILE A 46 -10.75 -10.71 1.58
N VAL A 47 -10.07 -11.84 1.50
CA VAL A 47 -10.19 -12.91 2.49
C VAL A 47 -8.95 -12.89 3.36
N CYS A 48 -9.11 -12.71 4.66
CA CYS A 48 -8.00 -12.65 5.60
C CYS A 48 -8.43 -13.08 7.00
N VAL A 49 -7.51 -13.26 7.93
CA VAL A 49 -7.87 -13.52 9.33
C VAL A 49 -8.53 -12.30 9.96
N LYS A 50 -9.52 -12.53 10.83
CA LYS A 50 -10.31 -11.46 11.48
C LYS A 50 -9.45 -10.37 12.12
N ASP A 51 -8.43 -10.76 12.90
CA ASP A 51 -7.53 -9.84 13.59
C ASP A 51 -6.78 -8.90 12.64
N LEU A 52 -6.33 -9.43 11.48
CA LEU A 52 -5.63 -8.62 10.49
C LEU A 52 -6.53 -7.53 9.91
N TRP A 53 -7.77 -7.88 9.59
CA TRP A 53 -8.76 -6.89 9.14
C TRP A 53 -9.02 -5.84 10.22
N GLU A 54 -9.32 -6.26 11.45
CA GLU A 54 -9.67 -5.34 12.55
C GLU A 54 -8.55 -4.34 12.89
N ARG A 55 -7.28 -4.76 12.77
CA ARG A 55 -6.12 -3.89 13.04
C ARG A 55 -5.78 -2.93 11.92
N THR A 56 -6.09 -3.30 10.68
CA THR A 56 -5.75 -2.49 9.50
C THR A 56 -6.91 -1.63 9.01
N SER A 57 -8.16 -1.93 9.39
CA SER A 57 -9.36 -1.21 8.93
C SER A 57 -9.76 0.03 9.76
N LYS A 58 -9.04 0.28 10.86
CA LYS A 58 -9.29 1.42 11.76
C LYS A 58 -8.16 2.44 11.68
N ALA A 59 -8.50 3.72 11.73
CA ALA A 59 -7.54 4.80 11.92
C ALA A 59 -6.78 4.66 13.25
N LYS A 60 -5.53 5.14 13.28
CA LYS A 60 -4.62 5.05 14.44
C LYS A 60 -4.92 6.09 15.52
N TYR A 61 -5.48 7.24 15.15
CA TYR A 61 -5.63 8.41 16.02
C TYR A 61 -7.08 8.87 16.08
N GLY A 62 -7.80 8.50 17.15
CA GLY A 62 -8.93 9.23 17.75
C GLY A 62 -10.21 9.48 16.93
N ASP A 63 -10.09 9.75 15.64
CA ASP A 63 -11.17 9.98 14.71
C ASP A 63 -11.66 8.61 14.20
N GLU A 64 -12.97 8.43 14.24
CA GLU A 64 -13.69 7.19 13.96
C GLU A 64 -13.65 6.77 12.48
N GLU A 65 -12.60 7.10 11.74
CA GLU A 65 -12.47 6.73 10.34
C GLU A 65 -12.13 5.23 10.25
N THR A 66 -13.21 4.45 10.27
CA THR A 66 -13.21 3.01 10.05
C THR A 66 -13.71 2.75 8.66
N ILE A 67 -13.00 1.89 7.92
CA ILE A 67 -13.48 1.46 6.61
C ILE A 67 -14.79 0.68 6.79
N ASN A 68 -15.89 1.28 6.34
CA ASN A 68 -17.23 0.71 6.45
C ASN A 68 -17.46 -0.39 5.39
N ALA A 69 -16.77 -1.52 5.55
CA ALA A 69 -16.84 -2.65 4.64
C ALA A 69 -17.97 -3.62 5.01
N LYS A 70 -18.46 -4.37 4.02
CA LYS A 70 -19.29 -5.55 4.30
C LYS A 70 -18.38 -6.70 4.72
N VAL A 71 -18.42 -7.08 5.99
CA VAL A 71 -17.62 -8.18 6.55
C VAL A 71 -18.48 -9.41 6.78
N THR A 72 -18.10 -10.54 6.21
CA THR A 72 -18.75 -11.83 6.39
C THR A 72 -17.81 -12.78 7.13
N PRO A 73 -18.18 -13.31 8.32
CA PRO A 73 -17.36 -14.29 9.03
C PRO A 73 -17.19 -15.59 8.25
N GLY A 74 -15.97 -16.13 8.24
CA GLY A 74 -15.65 -17.49 7.80
C GLY A 74 -15.65 -18.48 8.98
N SER A 75 -15.63 -19.78 8.67
CA SER A 75 -15.67 -20.86 9.67
C SER A 75 -14.32 -21.15 10.35
N ASP A 76 -13.23 -20.62 9.83
CA ASP A 76 -11.84 -20.90 10.18
C ASP A 76 -11.13 -19.69 10.83
N GLY A 77 -11.89 -18.73 11.36
CA GLY A 77 -11.34 -17.49 11.90
C GLY A 77 -10.94 -16.48 10.82
N THR A 78 -11.21 -16.77 9.55
CA THR A 78 -11.13 -15.79 8.46
C THR A 78 -12.39 -14.92 8.39
N VAL A 79 -12.27 -13.82 7.67
CA VAL A 79 -13.36 -12.95 7.25
C VAL A 79 -13.24 -12.72 5.76
N THR A 80 -14.37 -12.68 5.07
CA THR A 80 -14.48 -12.17 3.71
C THR A 80 -14.99 -10.74 3.79
N VAL A 81 -14.14 -9.80 3.39
CA VAL A 81 -14.42 -8.37 3.36
C VAL A 81 -14.73 -7.98 1.93
N GLN A 82 -15.87 -7.35 1.71
CA GLN A 82 -16.24 -6.79 0.41
C GLN A 82 -16.26 -5.27 0.50
N LEU A 83 -15.48 -4.64 -0.37
CA LEU A 83 -15.34 -3.19 -0.50
C LEU A 83 -15.93 -2.73 -1.84
N THR A 84 -16.60 -1.58 -1.86
CA THR A 84 -16.88 -0.85 -3.11
C THR A 84 -15.62 -0.14 -3.61
N GLY A 85 -15.63 0.36 -4.84
CA GLY A 85 -14.50 1.14 -5.39
C GLY A 85 -14.04 2.29 -4.50
N PRO A 86 -14.94 3.19 -4.04
CA PRO A 86 -14.60 4.25 -3.10
C PRO A 86 -14.01 3.73 -1.78
N GLN A 87 -14.61 2.71 -1.17
CA GLN A 87 -14.11 2.14 0.07
C GLN A 87 -12.71 1.50 -0.09
N LEU A 88 -12.41 0.95 -1.26
CA LEU A 88 -11.09 0.43 -1.58
C LEU A 88 -10.07 1.56 -1.76
N VAL A 89 -10.47 2.70 -2.34
CA VAL A 89 -9.62 3.90 -2.43
C VAL A 89 -9.24 4.41 -1.04
N ASP A 90 -10.24 4.57 -0.16
CA ASP A 90 -10.03 5.02 1.22
C ASP A 90 -9.11 4.03 1.96
N TYR A 91 -9.37 2.74 1.81
CA TYR A 91 -8.58 1.70 2.45
C TYR A 91 -7.13 1.68 1.97
N LEU A 92 -6.88 1.77 0.66
CA LEU A 92 -5.52 1.82 0.11
C LEU A 92 -4.74 3.05 0.58
N SER A 93 -5.42 4.19 0.70
CA SER A 93 -4.81 5.44 1.15
C SER A 93 -4.39 5.33 2.61
N MET A 94 -5.29 4.81 3.47
CA MET A 94 -4.96 4.54 4.87
C MET A 94 -3.83 3.50 5.02
N LEU A 95 -3.84 2.44 4.20
CA LEU A 95 -2.78 1.42 4.25
C LEU A 95 -1.43 1.97 3.80
N GLU A 96 -1.40 2.80 2.76
CA GLU A 96 -0.17 3.43 2.27
C GLU A 96 0.40 4.40 3.30
N ASP A 97 -0.43 5.27 3.87
CA ASP A 97 -0.02 6.21 4.90
C ASP A 97 0.61 5.47 6.10
N ARG A 98 -0.07 4.43 6.59
CA ARG A 98 0.44 3.61 7.70
C ARG A 98 1.69 2.83 7.35
N ALA A 99 1.81 2.34 6.11
CA ALA A 99 2.93 1.50 5.69
C ALA A 99 4.20 2.30 5.38
N TYR A 100 4.08 3.54 4.89
CA TYR A 100 5.18 4.31 4.32
C TYR A 100 5.40 5.69 4.96
N ASN A 101 4.38 6.31 5.55
CA ASN A 101 4.43 7.71 5.99
C ASN A 101 4.23 7.90 7.51
N ASP A 102 3.66 6.91 8.22
CA ASP A 102 3.40 6.96 9.67
C ASP A 102 4.69 6.80 10.50
N ASN A 103 5.54 7.83 10.44
CA ASN A 103 6.82 7.87 11.12
C ASN A 103 7.04 9.19 11.88
N PRO A 104 6.64 9.26 13.17
CA PRO A 104 6.65 10.50 13.93
C PRO A 104 8.05 10.94 14.43
N ALA A 105 9.11 10.16 14.22
CA ALA A 105 10.40 10.38 14.90
C ALA A 105 11.62 10.52 13.97
N GLY A 106 11.47 10.46 12.64
CA GLY A 106 12.61 10.53 11.70
C GLY A 106 13.57 9.34 11.79
N ASP A 107 13.15 8.26 12.47
CA ASP A 107 13.90 7.02 12.61
C ASP A 107 13.63 6.16 11.36
N PRO A 108 14.62 5.63 10.62
CA PRO A 108 14.40 4.83 9.39
C PRO A 108 13.63 3.50 9.57
N VAL A 109 12.96 3.30 10.71
CA VAL A 109 12.18 2.11 11.03
C VAL A 109 10.80 2.20 10.34
N GLN A 110 10.56 1.16 9.53
CA GLN A 110 9.40 0.89 8.68
C GLN A 110 8.04 1.23 9.32
N GLY A 111 7.11 1.74 8.51
CA GLY A 111 5.71 1.89 8.90
C GLY A 111 5.05 0.57 9.32
N ASP A 112 3.76 0.60 9.64
CA ASP A 112 3.02 -0.54 10.17
C ASP A 112 3.19 -1.78 9.27
N PRO A 113 3.85 -2.86 9.76
CA PRO A 113 4.15 -4.03 8.95
C PRO A 113 2.89 -4.79 8.51
N LEU A 114 1.79 -4.69 9.27
CA LEU A 114 0.51 -5.28 8.87
C LEU A 114 -0.15 -4.47 7.76
N ALA A 115 -0.06 -3.15 7.82
CA ALA A 115 -0.53 -2.28 6.74
C ALA A 115 0.29 -2.53 5.46
N TYR A 116 1.61 -2.60 5.59
CA TYR A 116 2.53 -2.90 4.48
C TYR A 116 2.19 -4.26 3.83
N ARG A 117 2.01 -5.29 4.65
CA ARG A 117 1.63 -6.63 4.17
C ARG A 117 0.28 -6.63 3.44
N MET A 118 -0.74 -5.99 4.02
CA MET A 118 -2.06 -5.91 3.41
C MET A 118 -2.02 -5.15 2.08
N TYR A 119 -1.35 -4.00 2.06
CA TYR A 119 -1.18 -3.19 0.85
C TYR A 119 -0.52 -3.99 -0.27
N ASN A 120 0.58 -4.69 0.03
CA ASN A 120 1.32 -5.47 -0.95
C ASN A 120 0.60 -6.75 -1.40
N ALA A 121 -0.33 -7.29 -0.60
CA ALA A 121 -1.19 -8.38 -1.05
C ALA A 121 -2.25 -7.89 -2.05
N ILE A 122 -2.86 -6.73 -1.78
CA ILE A 122 -3.93 -6.15 -2.60
C ILE A 122 -3.37 -5.60 -3.93
N ALA A 123 -2.24 -4.90 -3.88
CA ALA A 123 -1.68 -4.15 -4.99
C ALA A 123 -1.56 -4.95 -6.32
N PRO A 124 -1.00 -6.17 -6.35
CA PRO A 124 -0.89 -6.94 -7.59
C PRO A 124 -2.23 -7.34 -8.22
N VAL A 125 -3.29 -7.47 -7.42
CA VAL A 125 -4.64 -7.76 -7.93
C VAL A 125 -5.21 -6.51 -8.61
N ILE A 126 -5.04 -5.34 -7.98
CA ILE A 126 -5.45 -4.05 -8.57
C ILE A 126 -4.65 -3.74 -9.83
N ASP A 127 -3.34 -4.02 -9.83
CA ASP A 127 -2.47 -3.75 -10.97
C ASP A 127 -2.93 -4.48 -12.24
N LYS A 128 -3.59 -5.64 -12.10
CA LYS A 128 -4.16 -6.43 -13.20
C LYS A 128 -5.50 -5.89 -13.73
N ILE A 129 -6.14 -4.95 -13.05
CA ILE A 129 -7.41 -4.37 -13.49
C ILE A 129 -7.13 -3.38 -14.62
N GLN A 130 -7.54 -3.76 -15.83
CA GLN A 130 -7.40 -2.92 -17.04
C GLN A 130 -8.66 -2.11 -17.34
N THR A 131 -9.83 -2.67 -17.02
CA THR A 131 -11.14 -2.05 -17.25
C THR A 131 -12.08 -2.49 -16.13
N ALA A 132 -13.06 -1.65 -15.79
CA ALA A 132 -14.10 -2.00 -14.84
C ALA A 132 -14.74 -3.34 -15.26
N PRO A 133 -14.86 -4.34 -14.35
CA PRO A 133 -15.51 -5.60 -14.68
C PRO A 133 -16.95 -5.34 -15.17
N ALA A 134 -17.31 -5.91 -16.32
CA ALA A 134 -18.69 -5.85 -16.80
C ALA A 134 -19.65 -6.54 -15.80
N PRO A 135 -20.95 -6.18 -15.76
CA PRO A 135 -21.92 -6.86 -14.91
C PRO A 135 -21.87 -8.38 -15.12
N GLY A 136 -21.77 -9.13 -14.01
CA GLY A 136 -21.68 -10.60 -14.03
C GLY A 136 -20.25 -11.16 -14.16
N GLN A 137 -19.23 -10.32 -14.33
CA GLN A 137 -17.83 -10.76 -14.23
C GLN A 137 -17.45 -11.11 -12.77
N PRO A 138 -16.48 -12.02 -12.57
CA PRO A 138 -15.98 -12.34 -11.25
C PRO A 138 -15.47 -11.09 -10.53
N ILE A 139 -15.84 -10.94 -9.26
CA ILE A 139 -15.32 -9.88 -8.40
C ILE A 139 -13.83 -10.14 -8.15
N PRO A 140 -12.94 -9.15 -8.39
CA PRO A 140 -11.53 -9.27 -8.04
C PRO A 140 -11.36 -9.63 -6.56
N GLU A 141 -10.51 -10.61 -6.27
CA GLU A 141 -10.33 -11.15 -4.93
C GLU A 141 -8.85 -11.34 -4.61
N VAL A 142 -8.48 -11.07 -3.36
CA VAL A 142 -7.19 -11.42 -2.78
C VAL A 142 -7.39 -12.26 -1.53
N ARG A 143 -6.53 -13.25 -1.32
CA ARG A 143 -6.42 -13.99 -0.06
C ARG A 143 -5.11 -13.59 0.63
N VAL A 144 -5.21 -13.14 1.88
CA VAL A 144 -4.07 -12.67 2.68
C VAL A 144 -3.86 -13.68 3.81
N ASP A 145 -3.15 -14.76 3.48
CA ASP A 145 -2.87 -15.85 4.41
C ASP A 145 -1.76 -15.46 5.39
N TYR A 146 -1.92 -15.75 6.68
CA TYR A 146 -0.79 -15.85 7.60
C TYR A 146 0.02 -17.07 7.16
N GLY A 147 1.17 -16.84 6.53
CA GLY A 147 2.14 -17.90 6.29
C GLY A 147 2.67 -18.46 7.61
N ILE A 148 1.86 -19.22 8.33
CA ILE A 148 2.31 -20.33 9.15
C ILE A 148 2.06 -21.50 8.22
N GLY A 149 3.14 -22.05 7.64
CA GLY A 149 3.04 -23.07 6.59
C GLY A 149 2.03 -24.14 6.95
N THR A 150 1.25 -24.58 5.97
CA THR A 150 0.40 -25.76 6.08
C THR A 150 1.14 -26.83 6.89
N PRO A 151 0.65 -27.30 8.05
CA PRO A 151 1.31 -28.37 8.75
C PRO A 151 1.45 -29.53 7.74
N ALA A 152 2.68 -30.00 7.53
CA ALA A 152 2.93 -31.13 6.66
C ALA A 152 1.98 -32.27 7.06
N PRO A 153 1.34 -32.97 6.11
CA PRO A 153 0.47 -34.08 6.44
C PRO A 153 1.25 -35.06 7.31
N SER A 154 0.71 -35.37 8.50
CA SER A 154 1.30 -36.38 9.38
C SER A 154 1.61 -37.63 8.58
N PRO A 155 2.85 -38.14 8.60
CA PRO A 155 3.17 -39.38 7.90
C PRO A 155 2.24 -40.48 8.41
N ALA A 156 1.55 -41.13 7.48
CA ALA A 156 0.65 -42.23 7.80
C ALA A 156 1.43 -43.30 8.61
N PRO A 157 0.82 -43.90 9.64
CA PRO A 157 1.46 -44.97 10.39
C PRO A 157 1.78 -46.12 9.42
N ARG A 158 3.07 -46.50 9.33
CA ARG A 158 3.47 -47.72 8.63
C ARG A 158 2.85 -48.90 9.36
N SER A 159 1.92 -49.58 8.69
CA SER A 159 1.48 -50.91 9.08
C SER A 159 2.69 -51.84 8.92
N GLY A 160 3.17 -52.37 10.05
CA GLY A 160 4.08 -53.52 10.10
C GLY A 160 3.30 -54.81 10.22
#